data_AF-X1TKF3-F1
#
_entry.id   AF-X1TKF3-F1
#
_cell.length_a   1.000
_cell.length_b   1.000
_cell.length_c   1.000
_cell.angle_alpha   90.00
_cell.angle_beta   90.00
_cell.angle_gamma   90.00
#
_symmetry.space_group_name_H-M   'P 1'
#
loop_
_entity.id
_entity.type
_entity.pdbx_description
1 polymer ?
#
loop_
_entity_poly.entity_id
_entity_poly.type
_entity_poly.pdbx_seq_one_letter_code
_entity_poly.pdbx_strand_id
1 'polypeptide(L)'
;RKGLREAILSPFFLSIRKKQLEKNDNWLTPCTIIDKPDILREAVKECGAYPTHKGAETIIEGKIARFLDDYAKRLDKATRPEFEKMVAGEYDSSIVKLSKAKDESSLN
;
A
#
# COMPACT_ATOMS: atom_id res chain seq x y z
N ARG A 1 8.31 -15.96 21.35
CA ARG A 1 8.63 -15.04 20.23
C ARG A 1 8.17 -15.72 18.96
N LYS A 2 7.36 -15.06 18.12
CA LYS A 2 6.95 -15.62 16.83
C LYS A 2 8.12 -15.55 15.84
N GLY A 3 8.22 -16.51 14.93
CA GLY A 3 9.18 -16.46 13.83
C GLY A 3 8.79 -15.44 12.76
N LEU A 4 9.72 -15.03 11.91
CA LEU A 4 9.43 -14.09 10.81
C LEU A 4 8.30 -14.59 9.90
N ARG A 5 8.35 -15.88 9.50
CA ARG A 5 7.28 -16.50 8.71
C ARG A 5 5.92 -16.40 9.38
N GLU A 6 5.86 -16.65 10.68
CA GLU A 6 4.62 -16.56 11.46
C GLU A 6 4.13 -15.11 11.60
N ALA A 7 5.05 -14.15 11.75
CA ALA A 7 4.72 -12.73 11.83
C ALA A 7 4.10 -12.22 10.52
N ILE A 8 4.70 -12.54 9.36
CA ILE A 8 4.20 -12.11 8.04
C ILE A 8 2.86 -12.78 7.70
N LEU A 9 2.58 -13.97 8.25
CA LEU A 9 1.30 -14.67 8.11
C LEU A 9 0.28 -14.31 9.20
N SER A 10 0.55 -13.31 10.05
CA SER A 10 -0.41 -12.89 11.06
C SER A 10 -1.64 -12.22 10.44
N PRO A 11 -2.80 -12.21 11.15
CA PRO A 11 -4.03 -11.60 10.64
C PRO A 11 -3.84 -10.15 10.19
N PHE A 12 -2.99 -9.38 10.88
CA PHE A 12 -2.71 -7.99 10.53
C PHE A 12 -2.04 -7.84 9.16
N PHE A 13 -0.96 -8.58 8.90
CA PHE A 13 -0.26 -8.53 7.61
C PHE A 13 -1.11 -9.13 6.47
N LEU A 14 -1.90 -10.17 6.76
CA LEU A 14 -2.84 -10.73 5.79
C LEU A 14 -3.96 -9.74 5.43
N SER A 15 -4.49 -9.00 6.42
CA SER A 15 -5.50 -7.96 6.19
C SER A 15 -4.95 -6.81 5.34
N ILE A 16 -3.71 -6.36 5.62
CA ILE A 16 -3.01 -5.37 4.79
C ILE A 16 -2.87 -5.86 3.35
N ARG A 17 -2.35 -7.08 3.15
CA ARG A 17 -2.13 -7.65 1.81
C ARG A 17 -3.45 -7.75 1.03
N LYS A 18 -4.50 -8.27 1.66
CA LYS A 18 -5.83 -8.38 1.04
C LYS A 18 -6.33 -7.01 0.57
N LYS A 19 -6.31 -6.00 1.45
CA LYS A 19 -6.77 -4.65 1.12
C LYS A 19 -5.91 -3.96 0.06
N GLN A 20 -4.60 -4.19 0.05
CA GLN A 20 -3.73 -3.69 -1.03
C GLN A 20 -4.15 -4.24 -2.39
N LEU A 21 -4.43 -5.54 -2.49
CA LEU A 21 -4.91 -6.15 -3.74
C LEU A 21 -6.31 -5.65 -4.14
N GLU A 22 -7.20 -5.48 -3.16
CA GLU A 22 -8.58 -5.04 -3.42
C GLU A 22 -8.69 -3.55 -3.80
N LYS A 23 -7.83 -2.70 -3.21
CA LYS A 23 -7.99 -1.23 -3.27
C LYS A 23 -6.88 -0.50 -4.00
N ASN A 24 -5.69 -1.08 -4.13
CA ASN A 24 -4.58 -0.37 -4.77
C ASN A 24 -4.67 -0.46 -6.29
N ASP A 25 -5.09 0.63 -6.89
CA ASP A 25 -5.24 0.79 -8.33
C ASP A 25 -4.03 1.49 -8.99
N ASN A 26 -3.06 1.95 -8.20
CA ASN A 26 -1.85 2.65 -8.65
C ASN A 26 -0.62 2.11 -7.92
N TRP A 27 0.15 1.25 -8.58
CA TRP A 27 1.33 0.60 -7.97
C TRP A 27 2.57 1.49 -7.87
N LEU A 28 2.52 2.73 -8.36
CA LEU A 28 3.53 3.75 -8.03
C LEU A 28 3.29 4.38 -6.66
N THR A 29 2.16 4.07 -6.00
CA THR A 29 1.79 4.56 -4.67
C THR A 29 1.35 3.41 -3.75
N PRO A 30 2.21 2.41 -3.47
CA PRO A 30 1.80 1.16 -2.81
C PRO A 30 1.81 1.22 -1.27
N CYS A 31 2.42 2.25 -0.66
CA CYS A 31 2.67 2.27 0.78
C CYS A 31 1.38 2.53 1.57
N THR A 32 1.01 1.60 2.44
CA THR A 32 -0.22 1.74 3.26
C THR A 32 -0.11 2.77 4.37
N ILE A 33 1.09 3.29 4.66
CA ILE A 33 1.26 4.34 5.66
C ILE A 33 1.01 5.73 5.05
N ILE A 34 1.59 6.01 3.88
CA ILE A 34 1.62 7.37 3.31
C ILE A 34 0.82 7.52 2.01
N ASP A 35 0.67 6.45 1.23
CA ASP A 35 0.07 6.52 -0.11
C ASP A 35 -1.40 6.11 -0.11
N LYS A 36 -1.73 5.08 0.66
CA LYS A 36 -3.09 4.58 0.88
C LYS A 36 -3.34 4.42 2.40
N PRO A 37 -3.29 5.53 3.18
CA PRO A 37 -3.36 5.51 4.65
C PRO A 37 -4.66 4.88 5.20
N ASP A 38 -5.74 4.88 4.42
CA ASP A 38 -7.00 4.22 4.75
C ASP A 38 -6.82 2.71 4.96
N ILE A 39 -5.99 2.05 4.14
CA ILE A 39 -5.71 0.61 4.23
C ILE A 39 -5.12 0.26 5.60
N LEU A 40 -4.11 1.02 6.04
CA LEU A 40 -3.50 0.79 7.35
C LEU A 40 -4.51 1.02 8.47
N ARG A 41 -5.27 2.12 8.43
CA ARG A 41 -6.25 2.47 9.48
C ARG A 41 -7.34 1.41 9.60
N GLU A 42 -7.82 0.87 8.47
CA GLU A 42 -8.78 -0.24 8.48
C GLU A 42 -8.17 -1.52 9.07
N ALA A 43 -6.95 -1.89 8.67
CA ALA A 43 -6.28 -3.08 9.21
C ALA A 43 -5.99 -2.95 10.72
N VAL A 44 -5.61 -1.75 11.18
CA VAL A 44 -5.43 -1.42 12.60
C VAL A 44 -6.74 -1.60 13.37
N LYS A 45 -7.84 -1.04 12.86
CA LYS A 45 -9.17 -1.15 13.46
C LYS A 45 -9.67 -2.59 13.49
N GLU A 46 -9.51 -3.33 12.40
CA GLU A 46 -9.98 -4.72 12.26
C GLU A 46 -9.21 -5.69 13.17
N CYS A 47 -7.88 -5.55 13.24
CA CYS A 47 -7.02 -6.50 13.95
C CYS A 47 -6.66 -6.06 15.38
N GLY A 48 -7.11 -4.88 15.82
CA GLY A 48 -6.76 -4.33 17.13
C GLY A 48 -5.26 -4.05 17.29
N ALA A 49 -4.57 -3.72 16.21
CA ALA A 49 -3.16 -3.34 16.28
C ALA A 49 -3.00 -2.03 17.05
N TYR A 50 -1.89 -1.86 17.77
CA TYR A 50 -1.67 -0.69 18.61
C TYR A 50 -0.26 -0.10 18.43
N PRO A 51 -0.09 1.22 18.64
CA PRO A 51 1.20 1.88 18.63
C PRO A 51 2.15 1.31 19.69
N THR A 52 3.40 1.01 19.32
CA THR A 52 4.39 0.42 20.23
C THR A 52 5.35 1.44 20.85
N HIS A 53 5.30 2.69 20.41
CA HIS A 53 6.09 3.80 20.95
C HIS A 53 5.32 5.10 20.84
N LYS A 54 5.68 6.07 21.69
CA LYS A 54 5.05 7.39 21.75
C LYS A 54 5.15 8.10 20.39
N GLY A 55 4.02 8.59 19.88
CA GLY A 55 3.94 9.31 18.61
C GLY A 55 3.54 8.43 17.43
N ALA A 56 3.61 7.10 17.53
CA ALA A 56 3.19 6.22 16.44
C ALA A 56 1.68 6.24 16.17
N GLU A 57 0.87 6.65 17.14
CA GLU A 57 -0.56 6.93 16.95
C GLU A 57 -0.82 8.00 15.89
N THR A 58 0.12 8.94 15.69
CA THR A 58 -0.12 10.13 14.86
C THR A 58 -0.25 9.83 13.36
N ILE A 59 0.23 8.68 12.88
CA ILE A 59 0.03 8.25 11.48
C ILE A 59 -1.39 7.69 11.25
N ILE A 60 -2.05 7.25 12.33
CA ILE A 60 -3.41 6.71 12.32
C ILE A 60 -4.43 7.82 12.61
N GLU A 61 -4.10 8.77 13.49
CA GLU A 61 -5.01 9.84 13.92
C GLU A 61 -4.34 11.21 14.08
N GLY A 62 -5.14 12.26 14.19
CA GLY A 62 -4.64 13.61 14.46
C GLY A 62 -4.12 14.36 13.23
N LYS A 63 -3.16 15.28 13.45
CA LYS A 63 -2.69 16.23 12.41
C LYS A 63 -1.87 15.54 11.32
N ILE A 64 -1.00 14.61 11.69
CA ILE A 64 -0.15 13.89 10.72
C ILE A 64 -1.03 12.98 9.85
N ALA A 65 -1.97 12.23 10.43
CA ALA A 65 -2.93 11.43 9.66
C ALA A 65 -3.66 12.25 8.58
N ARG A 66 -4.17 13.44 8.91
CA ARG A 66 -4.83 14.32 7.92
C ARG A 66 -3.86 14.80 6.84
N PHE A 67 -2.64 15.15 7.22
CA PHE A 67 -1.60 15.52 6.24
C PHE A 67 -1.31 14.38 5.28
N LEU A 68 -1.25 13.14 5.77
CA LEU A 68 -1.04 11.94 4.96
C LEU A 68 -2.19 11.71 3.98
N ASP A 69 -3.44 11.99 4.38
CA ASP A 69 -4.59 11.89 3.47
C ASP A 69 -4.49 12.86 2.29
N ASP A 70 -4.02 14.08 2.53
CA ASP A 70 -3.82 15.06 1.46
C ASP A 70 -2.56 14.78 0.64
N TYR A 71 -1.49 14.29 1.28
CA TYR A 71 -0.28 13.85 0.59
C TYR A 71 -0.59 12.70 -0.38
N ALA A 72 -1.30 11.67 0.09
CA ALA A 72 -1.73 10.52 -0.70
C ALA A 72 -2.45 10.96 -1.98
N LYS A 73 -3.45 11.85 -1.86
CA LYS A 73 -4.20 12.38 -3.01
C LYS A 73 -3.31 13.13 -4.00
N ARG A 74 -2.37 13.95 -3.51
CA ARG A 74 -1.45 14.71 -4.36
C ARG A 74 -0.47 13.79 -5.09
N LEU A 75 0.10 12.82 -4.38
CA LEU A 75 1.06 11.89 -4.97
C LEU A 75 0.40 10.97 -6.00
N ASP A 76 -0.80 10.47 -5.68
CA ASP A 76 -1.59 9.68 -6.61
C ASP A 76 -1.85 10.46 -7.90
N LYS A 77 -2.33 11.71 -7.78
CA LYS A 77 -2.53 12.59 -8.95
C LYS A 77 -1.24 12.84 -9.74
N ALA A 78 -0.11 13.02 -9.07
CA ALA A 78 1.16 13.31 -9.72
C ALA A 78 1.74 12.09 -10.47
N THR A 79 1.53 10.89 -9.93
CA THR A 79 2.07 9.63 -10.48
C THR A 79 1.11 8.94 -11.44
N ARG A 80 -0.19 9.26 -11.39
CA ARG A 80 -1.24 8.63 -12.21
C ARG A 80 -0.89 8.58 -13.70
N PRO A 81 -0.46 9.67 -14.36
CA PRO A 81 -0.14 9.62 -15.78
C PRO A 81 1.04 8.68 -16.08
N GLU A 82 2.03 8.63 -15.18
CA GLU A 82 3.19 7.76 -15.35
C GLU A 82 2.85 6.28 -15.13
N PHE A 83 1.93 6.00 -14.21
CA PHE A 83 1.40 4.66 -14.03
C PHE A 83 0.59 4.19 -15.25
N GLU A 84 -0.21 5.07 -15.84
CA GLU A 84 -0.98 4.78 -17.06
C GLU A 84 -0.06 4.46 -18.25
N LYS A 85 1.00 5.26 -18.47
CA LYS A 85 2.04 4.97 -19.47
C LYS A 85 2.74 3.63 -19.23
N MET A 86 3.05 3.33 -17.96
CA MET A 86 3.68 2.07 -17.58
C MET A 86 2.79 0.88 -17.92
N VAL A 87 1.50 0.94 -17.58
CA VAL A 87 0.53 -0.11 -17.90
C VAL A 87 0.32 -0.23 -19.41
N ALA A 88 0.36 0.88 -20.15
CA ALA A 88 0.31 0.89 -21.62
C ALA A 88 1.58 0.32 -22.28
N GLY A 89 2.62 0.01 -21.52
CA GLY A 89 3.87 -0.57 -22.01
C GLY A 89 4.85 0.43 -22.61
N GLU A 90 4.65 1.73 -22.38
CA GLU A 90 5.58 2.77 -22.88
C GLU A 90 6.98 2.65 -22.26
N TYR A 91 7.09 2.02 -21.10
CA TYR A 91 8.35 1.74 -20.41
C TYR A 91 8.86 0.30 -20.60
N ASP A 92 8.23 -0.48 -21.46
CA ASP A 92 8.71 -1.82 -21.77
C ASP A 92 10.03 -1.77 -22.56
N SER A 93 10.93 -2.68 -22.22
CA SER A 93 12.21 -2.86 -22.91
C SER A 93 12.32 -4.28 -23.49
N SER A 94 13.47 -4.60 -24.07
CA SER A 94 13.78 -5.95 -24.55
C SER A 94 13.93 -6.97 -23.42
N ILE A 95 14.24 -6.54 -22.20
CA ILE A 95 14.55 -7.40 -21.05
C ILE A 95 13.52 -7.33 -19.93
N VAL A 96 12.75 -6.24 -19.84
CA VAL A 96 11.77 -6.01 -18.78
C VAL A 96 10.46 -5.51 -19.40
N LYS A 97 9.35 -6.13 -19.00
CA LYS A 97 7.99 -5.73 -19.39
C LYS A 97 7.27 -5.20 -18.14
N LEU A 98 7.34 -3.89 -17.92
CA LEU A 98 6.68 -3.24 -16.77
C LEU A 98 5.15 -3.29 -16.92
N SER A 99 4.64 -3.31 -18.15
CA SER A 99 3.22 -3.54 -18.43
C SER A 99 2.67 -4.84 -17.84
N LYS A 100 3.54 -5.85 -17.67
CA LYS A 100 3.19 -7.18 -17.13
C LYS A 100 3.42 -7.31 -15.63
N ALA A 101 3.89 -6.26 -14.95
CA ALA A 101 4.15 -6.31 -13.52
C ALA A 101 2.88 -6.52 -12.67
N LYS A 102 1.69 -6.23 -13.24
CA LYS A 102 0.38 -6.45 -12.61
C LYS A 102 -0.29 -7.77 -13.02
N ASP A 103 0.40 -8.65 -13.76
CA ASP A 103 -0.22 -9.90 -14.23
C ASP A 103 -0.37 -10.92 -13.09
N GLU A 104 -1.50 -10.80 -12.39
CA GLU A 104 -1.90 -11.64 -11.25
C GLU A 104 -2.23 -13.09 -11.63
N SER A 105 -2.17 -13.45 -12.93
CA SER A 105 -2.30 -14.83 -13.41
C SER A 105 -1.24 -15.79 -12.85
N SER A 106 -0.23 -15.26 -12.15
CA SER A 106 0.87 -15.98 -11.51
C SER A 106 0.77 -16.09 -9.98
N LEU A 107 -0.31 -15.60 -9.35
CA LEU A 107 -0.47 -15.55 -7.89
C LEU A 107 -1.50 -16.55 -7.31
N ASN A 108 -2.00 -17.49 -8.13
CA ASN A 108 -2.85 -18.61 -7.69
C ASN A 108 -2.05 -19.89 -7.46
#